data_AF-A0A660ZJT4-F1
#
_entry.id   AF-A0A660ZJT4-F1
#
_cell.length_a   1.000
_cell.length_b   1.000
_cell.length_c   1.000
_cell.angle_alpha   90.00
_cell.angle_beta   90.00
_cell.angle_gamma   90.00
#
_symmetry.space_group_name_H-M   'P 1'
#
loop_
_entity.id
_entity.type
_entity.pdbx_description
1 polymer ?
#
loop_
_entity_poly.entity_id
_entity_poly.type
_entity_poly.pdbx_seq_one_letter_code
_entity_poly.pdbx_strand_id
1 'polypeptide(L)'
;LAIQMLRKAAELAELDGKRRIADEHIRGAWKDLRKLKKAYLISKLNRDQRLLLKIIESDPRIESGELYARYVDAASRLGHRSMARRTFRKYIRKMLELGIIKAVQGRMRARFFECCE
;
A
#
# COMPACT_ATOMS: atom_id res chain seq x y z
N LEU A 1 2.99 -18.16 4.89
CA LEU A 1 2.74 -17.79 3.48
C LEU A 1 2.61 -19.02 2.58
N ALA A 2 3.61 -19.92 2.52
CA ALA A 2 3.56 -21.11 1.65
C ALA A 2 2.31 -21.99 1.86
N ILE A 3 1.98 -22.33 3.12
CA ILE A 3 0.79 -23.16 3.43
C ILE A 3 -0.52 -22.47 3.02
N GLN A 4 -0.67 -21.18 3.30
CA GLN A 4 -1.86 -20.41 2.91
C GLN A 4 -2.00 -20.30 1.39
N MET A 5 -0.88 -20.18 0.68
CA MET A 5 -0.83 -20.14 -0.78
C MET A 5 -1.23 -21.47 -1.39
N LEU A 6 -0.70 -22.57 -0.86
CA LEU A 6 -1.08 -23.91 -1.30
C LEU A 6 -2.56 -24.18 -1.05
N ARG A 7 -3.08 -23.85 0.14
CA ARG A 7 -4.51 -24.01 0.47
C ARG A 7 -5.38 -23.21 -0.50
N LYS A 8 -5.06 -21.94 -0.75
CA LYS A 8 -5.84 -21.11 -1.67
C LYS A 8 -5.78 -21.61 -3.10
N ALA A 9 -4.64 -22.15 -3.53
CA ALA A 9 -4.50 -22.73 -4.87
C ALA A 9 -5.30 -24.03 -5.01
N ALA A 10 -5.38 -24.84 -3.95
CA ALA A 10 -6.26 -26.02 -3.93
C ALA A 10 -7.74 -25.61 -4.01
N GLU A 11 -8.18 -24.64 -3.21
CA GLU A 11 -9.54 -24.09 -3.26
C GLU A 11 -9.91 -23.60 -4.66
N LEU A 12 -9.00 -22.89 -5.35
CA LEU A 12 -9.22 -22.43 -6.71
C LEU A 12 -9.31 -23.58 -7.72
N ALA A 13 -8.45 -24.60 -7.58
CA ALA A 13 -8.50 -25.79 -8.43
C ALA A 13 -9.83 -26.55 -8.28
N GLU A 14 -10.33 -26.67 -7.05
CA GLU A 14 -11.62 -27.31 -6.75
C GLU A 14 -12.79 -26.52 -7.35
N LEU A 15 -12.78 -25.18 -7.22
CA LEU A 15 -13.79 -24.30 -7.83
C LEU A 15 -13.81 -24.41 -9.36
N ASP A 16 -12.65 -24.60 -9.99
CA ASP A 16 -12.51 -24.80 -11.44
C ASP A 16 -12.74 -26.27 -11.87
N GLY A 17 -13.15 -27.15 -10.94
CA GLY A 17 -13.43 -28.57 -11.20
C GLY A 17 -12.20 -29.41 -11.57
N LYS A 18 -10.99 -28.94 -11.24
CA LYS A 18 -9.72 -29.60 -11.58
C LYS A 18 -9.28 -30.53 -10.46
N ARG A 19 -8.79 -31.72 -10.84
CA ARG A 19 -8.22 -32.71 -9.90
C ARG A 19 -6.78 -32.43 -9.46
N ARG A 20 -6.13 -31.43 -10.07
CA ARG A 20 -4.73 -31.07 -9.79
C ARG A 20 -4.59 -29.55 -9.79
N ILE A 21 -3.70 -29.06 -8.94
CA ILE A 21 -3.31 -27.65 -8.93
C ILE A 21 -2.43 -27.39 -10.15
N ALA A 22 -2.77 -26.37 -10.94
CA ALA A 22 -1.99 -25.86 -12.06
C ALA A 22 -1.44 -24.47 -11.74
N ASP A 23 -0.49 -24.00 -12.56
CA ASP A 23 0.16 -22.70 -12.38
C ASP A 23 -0.83 -21.53 -12.32
N GLU A 24 -1.95 -21.62 -13.02
CA GLU A 24 -3.00 -20.60 -12.98
C GLU A 24 -3.64 -20.45 -11.59
N HIS A 25 -3.89 -21.55 -10.89
CA HIS A 25 -4.41 -21.51 -9.52
C HIS A 25 -3.36 -20.95 -8.55
N ILE A 26 -2.08 -21.27 -8.75
CA ILE A 26 -0.97 -20.71 -7.96
C ILE A 26 -0.89 -19.19 -8.17
N ARG A 27 -0.97 -18.73 -9.43
CA ARG A 27 -0.98 -17.31 -9.78
C ARG A 27 -2.21 -16.59 -9.21
N GLY A 28 -3.38 -17.23 -9.25
CA GLY A 28 -4.62 -16.72 -8.65
C GLY A 28 -4.49 -16.58 -7.13
N ALA A 29 -4.07 -17.64 -6.46
CA ALA A 29 -3.83 -17.65 -5.01
C ALA A 29 -2.83 -16.58 -4.57
N TRP A 30 -1.77 -16.38 -5.34
CA TRP A 30 -0.80 -15.31 -5.09
C TRP A 30 -1.43 -13.92 -5.17
N LYS A 31 -2.24 -13.65 -6.20
CA LYS A 31 -2.94 -12.36 -6.36
C LYS A 31 -3.89 -12.10 -5.19
N ASP A 32 -4.66 -13.10 -4.79
CA ASP A 32 -5.62 -12.97 -3.68
C ASP A 32 -4.92 -12.74 -2.34
N LEU A 33 -3.87 -13.51 -2.05
CA LEU A 33 -3.09 -13.33 -0.83
C LEU A 33 -2.41 -11.97 -0.76
N ARG A 34 -1.92 -11.44 -1.90
CA ARG A 34 -1.38 -10.08 -1.96
C ARG A 34 -2.43 -9.04 -1.64
N LYS A 35 -3.63 -9.15 -2.23
CA LYS A 35 -4.76 -8.24 -1.95
C LYS A 35 -5.16 -8.28 -0.49
N LEU A 36 -5.32 -9.48 0.08
CA LEU A 36 -5.69 -9.67 1.48
C LEU A 36 -4.63 -9.08 2.43
N LYS A 37 -3.34 -9.34 2.16
CA LYS A 37 -2.23 -8.79 2.93
C LYS A 37 -2.21 -7.25 2.86
N LYS A 38 -2.41 -6.67 1.68
CA LYS A 38 -2.47 -5.22 1.48
C LYS A 38 -3.64 -4.60 2.25
N ALA A 39 -4.83 -5.17 2.12
CA ALA A 39 -6.02 -4.71 2.85
C ALA A 39 -5.80 -4.78 4.38
N TYR A 40 -5.19 -5.87 4.88
CA TYR A 40 -4.83 -5.99 6.28
C TYR A 40 -3.86 -4.87 6.72
N LEU A 41 -2.80 -4.62 5.95
CA LEU A 41 -1.84 -3.54 6.28
C LEU A 41 -2.49 -2.15 6.27
N ILE A 42 -3.35 -1.86 5.29
CA ILE A 42 -4.10 -0.60 5.21
C ILE A 42 -5.02 -0.44 6.41
N SER A 43 -5.69 -1.51 6.86
CA SER A 43 -6.58 -1.46 8.03
C SER A 43 -5.86 -1.11 9.34
N LYS A 44 -4.54 -1.32 9.41
CA LYS A 44 -3.71 -0.97 10.58
C LYS A 44 -3.17 0.46 10.54
N LEU A 45 -3.42 1.21 9.47
CA LEU A 45 -2.97 2.59 9.38
C LEU A 45 -3.74 3.51 10.32
N ASN A 46 -3.01 4.36 11.04
CA ASN A 46 -3.61 5.40 11.86
C ASN A 46 -4.23 6.51 10.98
N ARG A 47 -4.90 7.49 11.61
CA ARG A 47 -5.58 8.58 10.88
C ARG A 47 -4.65 9.34 9.94
N ASP A 48 -3.47 9.73 10.42
CA ASP A 48 -2.50 10.50 9.66
C ASP A 48 -1.91 9.72 8.48
N GLN A 49 -1.59 8.44 8.70
CA GLN A 49 -1.11 7.55 7.64
C GLN A 49 -2.18 7.28 6.58
N ARG A 50 -3.45 7.16 6.98
CA ARG A 50 -4.58 7.05 6.04
C ARG A 50 -4.76 8.32 5.23
N LEU A 51 -4.57 9.49 5.84
CA LEU A 51 -4.65 10.77 5.11
C LEU A 51 -3.53 10.88 4.09
N LEU A 52 -2.29 10.52 4.47
CA LEU A 52 -1.17 10.45 3.53
C LEU A 52 -1.44 9.49 2.38
N LEU A 53 -1.97 8.30 2.67
CA LEU A 53 -2.30 7.31 1.64
C LEU A 53 -3.33 7.89 0.65
N LYS A 54 -4.41 8.50 1.14
CA LYS A 54 -5.43 9.15 0.29
C LYS A 54 -4.83 10.23 -0.62
N ILE A 55 -3.90 11.04 -0.10
CA ILE A 55 -3.25 12.08 -0.90
C ILE A 55 -2.42 11.45 -2.03
N ILE A 56 -1.65 10.40 -1.73
CA ILE A 56 -0.85 9.67 -2.73
C ILE A 56 -1.74 8.94 -3.76
N GLU A 57 -2.88 8.40 -3.34
CA GLU A 57 -3.88 7.79 -4.24
C GLU A 57 -4.50 8.83 -5.18
N SER A 58 -4.77 10.05 -4.69
CA SER A 58 -5.33 11.13 -5.51
C SER A 58 -4.36 11.79 -6.48
N ASP A 59 -3.06 11.75 -6.17
CA ASP A 59 -2.00 12.34 -6.99
C ASP A 59 -0.79 11.39 -7.09
N PRO A 60 -0.86 10.41 -8.01
CA PRO A 60 0.25 9.51 -8.26
C PRO A 60 1.45 10.31 -8.75
N ARG A 61 2.62 10.04 -8.15
CA ARG A 61 3.88 10.78 -8.36
C ARG A 61 3.99 12.11 -7.63
N ILE A 62 3.24 12.30 -6.55
CA ILE A 62 3.46 13.43 -5.65
C ILE A 62 4.88 13.42 -5.05
N GLU A 63 5.55 14.57 -5.06
CA GLU A 63 6.87 14.75 -4.45
C GLU A 63 6.76 14.81 -2.91
N SER A 64 7.81 14.39 -2.19
CA SER A 64 7.83 14.43 -0.72
C SER A 64 7.55 15.81 -0.10
N GLY A 65 7.99 16.90 -0.73
CA GLY A 65 7.74 18.26 -0.22
C GLY A 65 6.27 18.63 -0.33
N GLU A 66 5.71 18.42 -1.52
CA GLU A 66 4.31 18.67 -1.84
C GLU A 66 3.36 17.78 -1.02
N LEU A 67 3.71 16.51 -0.83
CA LEU A 67 2.94 15.59 -0.01
C LEU A 67 2.80 16.09 1.44
N TYR A 68 3.86 16.65 2.02
CA TYR A 68 3.78 17.19 3.36
C TYR A 68 2.90 18.45 3.43
N ALA A 69 3.01 19.33 2.43
CA ALA A 69 2.19 20.54 2.36
C ALA A 69 0.69 20.20 2.27
N ARG A 70 0.32 19.29 1.35
CA ARG A 70 -1.07 18.82 1.21
C ARG A 70 -1.59 18.11 2.44
N TYR A 71 -0.74 17.35 3.13
CA TYR A 71 -1.11 16.74 4.40
C TYR A 71 -1.43 17.78 5.47
N VAL A 72 -0.60 18.83 5.61
CA VAL A 72 -0.82 19.88 6.61
C VAL A 72 -2.13 20.62 6.34
N ASP A 73 -2.39 20.99 5.09
CA ASP A 73 -3.64 21.63 4.68
C ASP A 73 -4.86 20.72 4.95
N ALA A 74 -4.80 19.45 4.54
CA ALA A 74 -5.88 18.50 4.79
C ALA A 74 -6.12 18.24 6.28
N ALA A 75 -5.07 18.17 7.10
CA ALA A 75 -5.18 18.03 8.55
C ALA A 75 -5.86 19.26 9.19
N SER A 76 -5.49 20.45 8.73
CA SER A 76 -6.09 21.72 9.17
C SER A 76 -7.57 21.80 8.83
N ARG A 77 -7.97 21.43 7.60
CA ARG A 77 -9.38 21.38 7.17
C ARG A 77 -10.22 20.40 7.99
N LEU A 78 -9.60 19.33 8.47
CA LEU A 78 -10.22 18.34 9.35
C LEU A 78 -10.12 18.72 10.84
N GLY A 79 -9.71 19.94 11.17
CA GLY A 79 -9.71 20.48 12.53
C GLY A 79 -8.74 19.79 13.50
N HIS A 80 -7.67 19.16 13.03
CA HIS A 80 -6.69 18.50 13.90
C HIS A 80 -5.25 18.96 13.67
N ARG A 81 -4.46 18.88 14.74
CA ARG A 81 -3.04 19.24 14.71
C ARG A 81 -2.28 18.35 13.72
N SER A 82 -1.59 18.99 12.79
CA SER A 82 -0.69 18.32 11.85
C SER A 82 0.51 17.69 12.57
N MET A 83 0.94 16.52 12.10
CA MET A 83 2.16 15.89 12.58
C MET A 83 3.43 16.70 12.23
N ALA A 84 4.45 16.62 13.08
CA ALA A 84 5.76 17.21 12.81
C ALA A 84 6.47 16.51 11.63
N ARG A 85 7.34 17.23 10.92
CA ARG A 85 8.13 16.71 9.78
C ARG A 85 8.90 15.42 10.10
N ARG A 86 9.38 15.25 11.34
CA ARG A 86 10.07 14.01 11.76
C ARG A 86 9.12 12.80 11.76
N THR A 87 7.90 12.98 12.27
CA THR A 87 6.85 11.95 12.29
C THR A 87 6.40 11.61 10.87
N PHE A 88 6.23 12.62 10.02
CA PHE A 88 5.95 12.42 8.60
C PHE A 88 6.99 11.51 7.93
N ARG A 89 8.29 11.81 8.07
CA ARG A 89 9.36 10.97 7.51
C ARG A 89 9.35 9.55 8.06
N LYS A 90 9.06 9.38 9.36
CA LYS A 90 8.90 8.07 10.00
C LYS A 90 7.75 7.28 9.37
N TYR A 91 6.60 7.92 9.13
CA TYR A 91 5.43 7.27 8.54
C TYR A 91 5.65 6.89 7.09
N ILE A 92 6.20 7.79 6.26
CA ILE A 92 6.55 7.48 4.87
C ILE A 92 7.51 6.30 4.80
N ARG A 93 8.58 6.30 5.62
CA ARG A 93 9.51 5.17 5.68
C ARG A 93 8.78 3.87 6.04
N LYS A 94 7.92 3.90 7.06
CA LYS A 94 7.17 2.71 7.47
C LYS A 94 6.24 2.20 6.36
N MET A 95 5.57 3.10 5.64
CA MET A 95 4.68 2.73 4.54
C MET A 95 5.45 2.14 3.34
N LEU A 96 6.67 2.64 3.07
CA LEU A 96 7.59 2.05 2.09
C LEU A 96 8.04 0.64 2.50
N GLU A 97 8.50 0.47 3.75
CA GLU A 97 8.95 -0.83 4.29
C GLU A 97 7.83 -1.88 4.26
N LEU A 98 6.59 -1.47 4.52
CA LEU A 98 5.43 -2.35 4.46
C LEU A 98 4.95 -2.64 3.02
N GLY A 99 5.52 -1.97 2.02
CA GLY A 99 5.11 -2.09 0.61
C GLY A 99 3.71 -1.58 0.33
N ILE A 100 3.20 -0.64 1.15
CA ILE A 100 1.92 0.04 0.91
C ILE A 100 2.09 1.08 -0.21
N ILE A 101 3.21 1.78 -0.18
CA ILE A 101 3.65 2.73 -1.20
C ILE A 101 5.04 2.36 -1.70
N LYS A 102 5.41 2.83 -2.88
CA LYS A 102 6.74 2.74 -3.46
C LYS A 102 7.30 4.13 -3.74
N ALA A 103 8.61 4.25 -3.68
CA ALA A 103 9.32 5.45 -4.12
C ALA A 103 9.75 5.26 -5.57
N VAL A 104 9.37 6.19 -6.44
CA VAL A 104 9.81 6.24 -7.83
C VAL A 104 10.83 7.36 -7.97
N GLN A 105 11.94 7.05 -8.62
CA GLN A 105 13.00 8.02 -8.83
C GLN A 105 12.57 9.01 -9.92
N GLY A 106 12.62 10.30 -9.60
CA GLY A 106 12.31 11.36 -10.56
C GLY A 106 13.52 11.73 -11.42
N ARG A 107 13.36 12.78 -12.24
CA ARG A 107 14.52 13.44 -12.85
C ARG A 107 15.37 14.03 -11.71
N MET A 108 16.68 13.78 -11.72
CA MET A 108 17.65 14.18 -10.68
C MET A 108 17.43 13.52 -9.29
N ARG A 109 17.42 14.32 -8.20
CA ARG A 109 17.34 13.87 -6.79
C ARG A 109 15.90 13.81 -6.24
N ALA A 110 14.89 14.12 -7.07
CA ALA A 110 13.50 14.10 -6.66
C ALA A 110 13.01 12.66 -6.41
N ARG A 111 12.20 12.48 -5.36
CA ARG A 111 11.54 11.21 -5.03
C ARG A 111 10.04 11.41 -5.06
N PHE A 112 9.39 10.62 -5.89
CA PHE A 112 7.96 10.57 -6.04
C PHE A 112 7.38 9.37 -5.30
N PHE A 113 6.16 9.49 -4.80
CA PHE A 113 5.46 8.37 -4.16
C PHE A 113 4.28 7.91 -5.01
N GLU A 114 4.13 6.59 -5.09
CA GLU A 114 3.02 5.92 -5.77
C GLU A 114 2.52 4.78 -4.88
N CYS A 115 1.24 4.42 -5.00
CA CYS A 115 0.73 3.21 -4.34
C CYS A 115 1.29 1.96 -5.00
N CYS A 116 1.57 0.93 -4.21
CA CYS A 116 1.88 -0.39 -4.76
C CYS A 116 0.61 -1.03 -5.31
N GLU A 117 0.71 -1.76 -6.43
CA GLU A 117 -0.41 -2.54 -6.99
C GLU A 117 -0.75 -3.76 -6.12
#